data_AF-A0A077PTI3-F1
#
_entry.id   AF-A0A077PTI3-F1
#
_cell.length_a   1.000
_cell.length_b   1.000
_cell.length_c   1.000
_cell.angle_alpha   90.00
_cell.angle_beta   90.00
_cell.angle_gamma   90.00
#
_symmetry.space_group_name_H-M   'P 1'
#
loop_
_entity.id
_entity.type
_entity.pdbx_description
1 polymer ?
#
loop_
_entity_poly.entity_id
_entity_poly.type
_entity_poly.pdbx_seq_one_letter_code
_entity_poly.pdbx_strand_id
1 'polypeptide(L)'
;MSDIYNHLVRNNFNAMSTEELKDLRVNSEGAFNSVMAAMSAMGELALQSMNNKNYSGEQAKEDICRLSEALIHLPRIAEALNDTEEHAQFELYHREGFPKW
;
A
#
# COMPACT_ATOMS: atom_id res chain seq x y z
N MET A 1 9.72 4.10 -18.52
CA MET A 1 8.74 5.14 -18.12
C MET A 1 8.61 4.98 -16.61
N SER A 2 8.95 6.01 -15.82
CA SER A 2 8.79 5.95 -14.36
C SER A 2 7.31 6.05 -14.04
N ASP A 3 6.77 5.06 -13.32
CA ASP A 3 5.42 5.13 -12.75
C ASP A 3 5.49 5.52 -11.26
N ILE A 4 4.34 5.68 -10.61
CA ILE A 4 4.29 6.12 -9.21
C ILE A 4 5.09 5.22 -8.27
N TYR A 5 5.15 3.91 -8.55
CA TYR A 5 5.96 2.97 -7.79
C TYR A 5 7.44 3.37 -7.77
N ASN A 6 8.02 3.66 -8.96
CA ASN A 6 9.42 4.03 -9.08
C ASN A 6 9.80 5.32 -8.32
N HIS A 7 8.81 6.19 -8.06
CA HIS A 7 8.99 7.42 -7.28
C HIS A 7 8.86 7.21 -5.77
N LEU A 8 8.20 6.14 -5.33
CA LEU A 8 7.90 5.87 -3.93
C LEU A 8 8.82 4.82 -3.31
N VAL A 9 9.23 3.81 -4.09
CA VAL A 9 10.03 2.71 -3.57
C VAL A 9 11.38 3.21 -3.04
N ARG A 10 11.75 2.77 -1.84
CA ARG A 10 13.04 3.09 -1.24
C ARG A 10 14.10 2.13 -1.76
N ASN A 11 15.29 2.65 -2.09
CA ASN A 11 16.36 1.86 -2.70
C ASN A 11 17.72 1.92 -1.98
N ASN A 12 17.88 2.75 -0.95
CA ASN A 12 19.18 2.98 -0.31
C ASN A 12 19.16 2.67 1.20
N PHE A 13 19.00 1.38 1.51
CA PHE A 13 18.89 0.87 2.88
C PHE A 13 20.24 0.84 3.62
N ASN A 14 21.34 0.57 2.90
CA ASN A 14 22.69 0.47 3.46
C ASN A 14 23.18 1.78 4.09
N ALA A 15 22.69 2.92 3.61
CA ALA A 15 23.05 4.24 4.13
C ALA A 15 22.25 4.64 5.39
N MET A 16 21.22 3.88 5.75
CA MET A 16 20.38 4.15 6.93
C MET A 16 20.95 3.44 8.16
N SER A 17 20.80 4.04 9.34
CA SER A 17 21.06 3.37 10.61
C SER A 17 20.06 2.24 10.87
N THR A 18 20.40 1.33 11.79
CA THR A 18 19.53 0.19 12.12
C THR A 18 18.18 0.64 12.69
N GLU A 19 18.16 1.68 13.51
CA GLU A 19 16.90 2.21 14.08
C GLU A 19 16.05 2.88 13.00
N GLU A 20 16.65 3.66 12.09
CA GLU A 20 15.93 4.22 10.94
C GLU A 20 15.33 3.13 10.03
N LEU A 21 16.00 1.99 9.87
CA LEU A 21 15.46 0.86 9.12
C LEU A 21 14.29 0.19 9.83
N LYS A 22 14.34 0.05 11.16
CA LYS A 22 13.22 -0.49 11.95
C LYS A 22 12.00 0.42 11.82
N ASP A 23 12.19 1.72 11.96
CA ASP A 23 11.12 2.71 11.80
C ASP A 23 10.57 2.69 10.37
N LEU A 24 11.43 2.66 9.35
CA LEU A 24 11.00 2.57 7.96
C LEU A 24 10.17 1.31 7.71
N ARG A 25 10.64 0.15 8.19
CA ARG A 25 9.96 -1.13 8.04
C ARG A 25 8.56 -1.09 8.65
N VAL A 26 8.45 -0.73 9.94
CA VAL A 26 7.17 -0.66 10.66
C VAL A 26 6.18 0.30 10.00
N ASN A 27 6.66 1.49 9.58
CA ASN A 27 5.79 2.46 8.93
C ASN A 27 5.35 1.99 7.53
N SER A 28 6.24 1.33 6.78
CA SER A 28 5.93 0.78 5.45
C SER A 28 4.92 -0.35 5.53
N GLU A 29 5.11 -1.28 6.48
CA GLU A 29 4.15 -2.34 6.81
C GLU A 29 2.78 -1.78 7.17
N GLY A 30 2.74 -0.82 8.11
CA GLY A 30 1.50 -0.18 8.56
C GLY A 30 0.76 0.56 7.45
N ALA A 31 1.50 1.30 6.62
CA ALA A 31 0.95 2.00 5.46
C ALA A 31 0.42 1.02 4.39
N PHE A 32 1.18 -0.04 4.08
CA PHE A 32 0.74 -1.09 3.16
C PHE A 32 -0.57 -1.72 3.63
N ASN A 33 -0.63 -2.17 4.89
CA ASN A 33 -1.83 -2.78 5.48
C ASN A 33 -3.03 -1.82 5.45
N SER A 34 -2.80 -0.53 5.70
CA SER A 34 -3.86 0.49 5.65
C SER A 34 -4.38 0.72 4.23
N VAL A 35 -3.50 0.74 3.22
CA VAL A 35 -3.89 0.84 1.81
C VAL A 35 -4.71 -0.37 1.38
N MET A 36 -4.25 -1.57 1.74
CA MET A 36 -4.96 -2.82 1.44
C MET A 36 -6.34 -2.86 2.12
N ALA A 37 -6.43 -2.43 3.38
CA ALA A 37 -7.70 -2.33 4.09
C ALA A 37 -8.65 -1.32 3.43
N ALA A 38 -8.14 -0.17 3.00
CA ALA A 38 -8.93 0.84 2.28
C ALA A 38 -9.47 0.31 0.95
N MET A 39 -8.64 -0.40 0.17
CA MET A 39 -9.07 -1.02 -1.09
C MET A 39 -10.14 -2.09 -0.87
N SER A 40 -10.01 -2.91 0.17
CA SER A 40 -11.04 -3.89 0.55
C SER A 40 -12.36 -3.21 0.93
N ALA A 41 -12.31 -2.17 1.78
CA ALA A 41 -13.48 -1.41 2.18
C ALA A 41 -14.16 -0.72 0.98
N MET A 42 -13.38 -0.21 0.03
CA MET A 42 -13.92 0.34 -1.24
C MET A 42 -14.70 -0.71 -2.03
N GLY A 43 -14.18 -1.93 -2.15
CA GLY A 43 -14.86 -3.04 -2.82
C GLY A 43 -16.15 -3.46 -2.12
N GLU A 44 -16.13 -3.54 -0.79
CA GLU A 44 -17.31 -3.83 0.02
C GLU A 44 -18.40 -2.75 -0.13
N LEU A 45 -18.01 -1.48 -0.07
CA LEU A 45 -18.93 -0.35 -0.25
C LEU A 45 -19.53 -0.34 -1.66
N ALA A 46 -18.72 -0.60 -2.70
CA ALA A 46 -19.24 -0.72 -4.06
C ALA A 46 -20.31 -1.83 -4.17
N LEU A 47 -20.08 -2.99 -3.55
CA LEU A 47 -21.05 -4.08 -3.53
C LEU A 47 -22.32 -3.74 -2.74
N GLN A 48 -22.18 -3.07 -1.59
CA GLN A 48 -23.32 -2.63 -0.78
C GLN A 48 -24.18 -1.61 -1.53
N SER A 49 -23.55 -0.65 -2.22
CA SER A 49 -24.21 0.39 -3.01
C SER A 49 -25.07 -0.19 -4.14
N MET A 50 -24.61 -1.25 -4.79
CA MET A 50 -25.37 -1.93 -5.85
C MET A 50 -26.69 -2.56 -5.35
N ASN A 51 -26.78 -2.89 -4.06
CA ASN A 51 -27.98 -3.47 -3.46
C ASN A 51 -28.92 -2.41 -2.83
N ASN A 52 -28.52 -1.13 -2.87
CA ASN A 52 -29.27 -0.05 -2.24
C ASN A 52 -30.28 0.57 -3.21
N LYS A 53 -31.58 0.40 -2.90
CA LYS A 53 -32.68 0.93 -3.73
C LYS A 53 -32.75 2.46 -3.81
N ASN A 54 -32.11 3.16 -2.88
CA ASN A 54 -32.03 4.63 -2.86
C ASN A 54 -30.76 5.14 -3.54
N TYR A 55 -29.90 4.26 -4.04
CA TYR A 55 -28.66 4.63 -4.69
C TYR A 55 -28.91 4.87 -6.18
N SER A 56 -28.84 6.13 -6.58
CA SER A 56 -29.17 6.53 -7.96
C SER A 56 -28.07 6.12 -8.94
N GLY A 57 -28.43 5.93 -10.22
CA GLY A 57 -27.45 5.63 -11.27
C GLY A 57 -26.41 6.73 -11.47
N GLU A 58 -26.75 8.00 -11.27
CA GLU A 58 -25.80 9.11 -11.37
C GLU A 58 -24.79 9.07 -10.22
N GLN A 59 -25.27 8.84 -8.99
CA GLN A 59 -24.39 8.70 -7.83
C GLN A 59 -23.45 7.49 -7.98
N ALA A 60 -23.96 6.37 -8.50
CA ALA A 60 -23.15 5.20 -8.81
C ALA A 60 -22.03 5.53 -9.81
N LYS A 61 -22.35 6.29 -10.86
CA LYS A 61 -21.38 6.69 -11.87
C LYS A 61 -20.29 7.59 -11.30
N GLU A 62 -20.65 8.59 -10.49
CA GLU A 62 -19.68 9.47 -9.84
C GLU A 62 -18.76 8.71 -8.88
N ASP A 63 -19.31 7.84 -8.04
CA ASP A 63 -18.52 7.08 -7.06
C ASP A 63 -17.63 6.05 -7.77
N ILE A 64 -18.10 5.38 -8.82
CA ILE A 64 -17.27 4.49 -9.64
C ILE A 64 -16.11 5.25 -10.29
N CYS A 65 -16.33 6.48 -10.78
CA CYS A 65 -15.23 7.28 -11.33
C CYS A 65 -14.16 7.57 -10.28
N ARG A 66 -14.55 8.01 -9.08
CA ARG A 66 -13.63 8.28 -7.96
C ARG A 66 -12.88 7.03 -7.51
N LEU A 67 -13.60 5.90 -7.40
CA LEU A 67 -12.99 4.61 -7.07
C LEU A 67 -11.99 4.18 -8.14
N SER A 68 -12.31 4.38 -9.42
CA SER A 68 -11.42 4.05 -10.53
C SER A 68 -10.15 4.91 -10.49
N GLU A 69 -10.29 6.22 -10.25
CA GLU A 69 -9.14 7.13 -10.08
C GLU A 69 -8.21 6.68 -8.95
N ALA A 70 -8.77 6.27 -7.82
CA ALA A 70 -7.99 5.74 -6.70
C ALA A 70 -7.30 4.41 -7.07
N LEU A 71 -8.03 3.46 -7.66
CA LEU A 71 -7.53 2.12 -8.00
C LEU A 71 -6.49 2.12 -9.13
N ILE A 72 -6.38 3.18 -9.93
CA ILE A 72 -5.28 3.35 -10.89
C ILE A 72 -3.93 3.48 -10.16
N HIS A 73 -3.92 4.08 -8.95
CA HIS A 73 -2.68 4.42 -8.24
C HIS A 73 -2.43 3.52 -7.02
N LEU A 74 -3.45 3.22 -6.21
CA LEU A 74 -3.31 2.52 -4.94
C LEU A 74 -2.54 1.19 -5.02
N PRO A 75 -2.74 0.32 -6.03
CA PRO A 75 -1.99 -0.93 -6.13
C PRO A 75 -0.47 -0.71 -6.25
N ARG A 76 -0.05 0.25 -7.08
CA ARG A 76 1.38 0.57 -7.29
C ARG A 76 1.99 1.26 -6.07
N ILE A 77 1.19 2.02 -5.31
CA ILE A 77 1.60 2.57 -4.02
C ILE A 77 1.80 1.44 -2.99
N ALA A 78 0.84 0.52 -2.90
CA ALA A 78 0.91 -0.63 -2.00
C ALA A 78 2.15 -1.49 -2.30
N GLU A 79 2.42 -1.76 -3.58
CA GLU A 79 3.60 -2.51 -4.02
C GLU A 79 4.91 -1.81 -3.60
N ALA A 80 5.01 -0.49 -3.76
CA ALA A 80 6.20 0.25 -3.34
C ALA A 80 6.43 0.19 -1.83
N LEU A 81 5.35 0.23 -1.05
CA LEU A 81 5.40 0.12 0.41
C LEU A 81 5.80 -1.30 0.84
N ASN A 82 5.22 -2.33 0.22
CA ASN A 82 5.54 -3.73 0.49
C ASN A 82 7.01 -4.03 0.16
N ASP A 83 7.48 -3.66 -1.03
CA ASP A 83 8.87 -3.88 -1.40
C ASP A 83 9.83 -3.11 -0.48
N THR A 84 9.46 -1.89 -0.08
CA THR A 84 10.27 -1.12 0.87
C THR A 84 10.37 -1.82 2.23
N GLU A 85 9.26 -2.39 2.72
CA GLU A 85 9.20 -3.17 3.95
C GLU A 85 10.08 -4.43 3.85
N GLU A 86 9.91 -5.22 2.80
CA GLU A 86 10.64 -6.48 2.60
C GLU A 86 12.15 -6.26 2.51
N HIS A 87 12.58 -5.25 1.75
CA HIS A 87 14.01 -4.92 1.64
C HIS A 87 14.57 -4.36 2.96
N ALA A 88 13.81 -3.54 3.69
CA ALA A 88 14.24 -3.07 5.01
C ALA A 88 14.37 -4.24 6.00
N GLN A 89 13.42 -5.19 5.98
CA GLN A 89 13.45 -6.38 6.82
C GLN A 89 14.64 -7.28 6.47
N PHE A 90 14.94 -7.45 5.17
CA PHE A 90 16.10 -8.20 4.72
C PHE A 90 17.42 -7.59 5.20
N GLU A 91 17.57 -6.26 5.08
CA GLU A 91 18.76 -5.55 5.55
C GLU A 91 18.89 -5.62 7.09
N LEU A 92 17.78 -5.58 7.83
CA LEU A 92 17.81 -5.82 9.29
C LEU A 92 18.29 -7.23 9.63
N TYR A 93 17.85 -8.26 8.91
CA TYR A 93 18.37 -9.63 9.10
C TYR A 93 19.85 -9.74 8.75
N HIS A 94 20.32 -9.00 7.74
CA HIS A 94 21.74 -8.96 7.42
C HIS A 94 22.57 -8.38 8.57
N ARG A 95 22.05 -7.36 9.28
CA ARG A 95 22.73 -6.67 10.38
C ARG A 95 22.64 -7.38 11.73
N GLU A 96 21.45 -7.84 12.09
CA GLU A 96 21.14 -8.40 13.41
C GLU A 96 21.21 -9.94 13.43
N GLY A 97 21.29 -10.56 12.26
CA GLY A 97 21.26 -12.00 12.07
C GLY A 97 19.87 -12.50 11.65
N PHE A 98 19.86 -13.57 10.86
CA PHE A 98 18.62 -14.19 10.40
C PHE A 98 17.89 -14.92 11.54
N PRO A 99 16.54 -14.97 11.50
CA PRO A 99 15.76 -15.77 12.44
C PRO A 99 16.21 -17.23 12.41
N LYS A 100 16.32 -17.85 13.59
CA LYS A 100 16.58 -19.29 13.71
C LYS A 100 15.23 -20.01 13.76
N TRP A 101 15.04 -20.94 12.83
CA TRP A 101 13.87 -21.81 12.71
C TRP A 101 13.83 -22.88 13.80
#